data_AF-A0A355Q7H4-F1
#
_entry.id   AF-A0A355Q7H4-F1
#
_cell.length_a   1.000
_cell.length_b   1.000
_cell.length_c   1.000
_cell.angle_alpha   90.00
_cell.angle_beta   90.00
_cell.angle_gamma   90.00
#
_symmetry.space_group_name_H-M   'P 1'
#
loop_
_entity.id
_entity.type
_entity.pdbx_description
1 polymer ?
#
loop_
_entity_poly.entity_id
_entity_poly.type
_entity_poly.pdbx_seq_one_letter_code
_entity_poly.pdbx_strand_id
1 'polypeptide(L)' 'MITNGEYEIKRIVAVWKDEAGSVFVIPPCGNCRQLIRETNESNLEAEVILDADKDVLLKELLPYYDWWNKQ' A
#
# COMPACT_ATOMS: atom_id res chain seq x y z
N MET A 1 8.99 6.84 9.26
CA MET A 1 9.44 5.61 8.58
C MET A 1 10.85 5.77 8.02
N ILE A 2 11.07 5.89 6.70
CA ILE A 2 12.40 5.67 6.11
C ILE A 2 13.49 6.60 6.65
N THR A 3 13.27 7.92 6.65
CA THR A 3 14.22 8.90 7.22
C THR A 3 14.37 8.79 8.75
N ASN A 4 13.45 8.08 9.40
CA ASN A 4 13.46 7.76 10.82
C ASN A 4 13.94 6.31 11.09
N GLY A 5 14.40 5.58 10.06
CA GLY A 5 14.88 4.20 10.18
C GLY A 5 13.81 3.11 10.32
N GLU A 6 12.53 3.41 10.08
CA GLU A 6 11.45 2.42 10.13
C GLU A 6 11.01 2.07 8.71
N TYR A 7 11.00 0.78 8.38
CA TYR A 7 10.78 0.29 7.00
C TYR A 7 9.58 -0.68 6.88
N GLU A 8 9.08 -1.18 8.01
CA GLU A 8 8.01 -2.19 8.06
C GLU A 8 6.64 -1.56 8.36
N ILE A 9 5.73 -1.63 7.40
CA ILE A 9 4.41 -1.03 7.47
C ILE A 9 3.40 -2.12 7.84
N LYS A 10 2.71 -1.94 8.96
CA LYS A 10 1.62 -2.85 9.35
C LYS A 10 0.32 -2.58 8.58
N ARG A 11 -0.07 -1.31 8.46
CA ARG A 11 -1.32 -0.88 7.82
C ARG A 11 -1.17 0.52 7.20
N ILE A 12 -1.78 0.75 6.05
CA ILE A 12 -1.74 2.03 5.31
C ILE A 12 -3.09 2.36 4.67
N VAL A 13 -3.41 3.66 4.59
CA VAL A 13 -4.61 4.17 3.92
C VAL A 13 -4.23 5.40 3.08
N ALA A 14 -4.84 5.53 1.91
CA ALA A 14 -4.78 6.75 1.12
C ALA A 14 -6.16 7.43 1.15
N VAL A 15 -6.16 8.74 1.36
CA VAL A 15 -7.37 9.55 1.43
C VAL A 15 -7.26 10.72 0.47
N TRP A 16 -8.40 11.13 -0.08
CA TRP A 16 -8.54 12.33 -0.87
C TRP A 16 -9.50 13.30 -0.20
N LYS A 17 -9.24 14.60 -0.34
CA LYS A 17 -10.13 15.66 0.14
C LYS A 17 -10.65 16.42 -1.07
N ASP A 18 -11.97 16.47 -1.23
CA ASP A 18 -12.59 17.27 -2.29
C ASP A 18 -12.55 18.78 -1.98
N GLU A 19 -12.98 19.59 -2.95
CA GLU A 19 -13.04 21.05 -2.82
C GLU A 19 -14.05 21.52 -1.75
N ALA A 20 -15.10 20.71 -1.48
CA ALA A 20 -16.10 20.97 -0.44
C ALA A 20 -15.60 20.60 0.97
N GLY A 21 -14.47 19.89 1.06
CA GLY A 21 -13.80 19.49 2.29
C GLY A 21 -14.13 18.07 2.76
N SER A 22 -14.91 17.29 2.02
CA SER A 22 -15.20 15.90 2.33
C SER A 22 -13.96 15.03 2.12
N VAL A 23 -13.71 14.12 3.06
CA VAL A 23 -12.59 13.18 2.98
C VAL A 23 -13.13 11.79 2.67
N PHE A 24 -12.54 11.12 1.67
CA PHE A 24 -12.88 9.76 1.30
C PHE A 24 -11.64 8.92 1.04
N VAL A 25 -11.77 7.61 1.23
CA VAL A 25 -10.69 6.66 0.99
C VAL A 25 -10.54 6.45 -0.52
N ILE A 26 -9.29 6.39 -0.98
CA ILE A 26 -8.96 6.02 -2.36
C ILE A 26 -7.93 4.89 -2.35
N PRO A 27 -7.98 3.96 -3.32
CA PRO A 27 -6.90 2.99 -3.48
C PRO A 27 -5.57 3.69 -3.75
N PRO A 28 -4.44 3.25 -3.15
CA PRO A 28 -3.13 3.76 -3.52
C PRO A 28 -2.85 3.45 -4.99
N CYS A 29 -2.16 4.35 -5.70
CA CYS A 29 -1.81 4.15 -7.10
C CYS A 29 -0.71 3.06 -7.25
N GLY A 30 -0.49 2.58 -8.47
CA GLY A 30 0.49 1.52 -8.76
C GLY A 30 1.89 1.85 -8.25
N ASN A 31 2.37 3.08 -8.46
CA ASN A 31 3.68 3.51 -8.01
C ASN A 31 3.81 3.51 -6.48
N CYS A 32 2.76 3.92 -5.75
CA CYS A 32 2.76 3.87 -4.29
C CYS A 32 2.86 2.42 -3.80
N ARG A 33 2.11 1.50 -4.40
CA ARG A 33 2.15 0.07 -4.04
C ARG A 33 3.55 -0.50 -4.25
N GLN A 34 4.17 -0.20 -5.38
CA GLN A 34 5.52 -0.65 -5.70
C GLN A 34 6.55 -0.06 -4.73
N LEU A 35 6.47 1.23 -4.42
CA LEU A 35 7.38 1.88 -3.47
C LEU A 35 7.28 1.29 -2.06
N ILE A 36 6.06 0.98 -1.59
CA ILE A 36 5.85 0.34 -0.27
C ILE A 36 6.58 -1.00 -0.22
N ARG A 37 6.48 -1.81 -1.28
CA ARG A 37 7.20 -3.08 -1.40
C ARG A 37 8.71 -2.90 -1.49
N GLU A 38 9.18 -1.95 -2.30
CA GLU A 38 10.63 -1.68 -2.47
C GLU A 38 11.29 -1.16 -1.19
N THR A 39 10.50 -0.56 -0.30
CA THR A 39 10.98 -0.10 1.01
C THR A 39 11.37 -1.28 1.91
N ASN A 40 10.58 -2.35 1.91
CA ASN A 40 10.87 -3.62 2.58
C ASN A 40 9.95 -4.71 2.01
N GLU A 41 10.49 -5.86 1.63
CA GLU A 41 9.72 -6.98 1.09
C GLU A 41 8.66 -7.51 2.08
N SER A 42 8.90 -7.39 3.39
CA SER A 42 7.91 -7.77 4.42
C SER A 42 6.61 -6.96 4.33
N ASN A 43 6.65 -5.79 3.68
CA ASN A 43 5.46 -4.97 3.46
C ASN A 43 4.46 -5.59 2.47
N LEU A 44 4.78 -6.71 1.82
CA LEU A 44 3.79 -7.52 1.09
C LEU A 44 2.63 -7.98 1.99
N GLU A 45 2.88 -8.11 3.29
CA GLU A 45 1.88 -8.41 4.33
C GLU A 45 1.25 -7.16 4.96
N ALA A 46 1.56 -5.96 4.45
CA ALA A 46 0.93 -4.73 4.92
C ALA A 46 -0.55 -4.68 4.53
N GLU A 47 -1.42 -4.31 5.46
CA GLU A 47 -2.84 -4.12 5.21
C GLU A 47 -3.10 -2.76 4.54
N VAL A 48 -3.69 -2.78 3.35
CA VAL A 48 -4.07 -1.60 2.57
C VAL A 48 -5.57 -1.40 2.68
N ILE A 49 -5.98 -0.30 3.30
CA ILE A 49 -7.38 0.07 3.44
C ILE A 49 -7.86 0.67 2.10
N LEU A 50 -8.88 0.06 1.51
CA LEU A 50 -9.49 0.48 0.24
C LEU A 50 -10.84 1.16 0.45
N ASP A 51 -11.54 0.83 1.53
CA ASP A 51 -12.83 1.41 1.91
C ASP A 51 -13.06 1.21 3.43
N ALA A 52 -14.16 1.72 3.98
CA ALA A 52 -14.51 1.60 5.39
C ALA A 52 -14.59 0.13 5.86
N ASP A 53 -15.10 -0.76 5.01
CA ASP A 53 -15.32 -2.18 5.31
C ASP A 53 -14.42 -3.10 4.47
N LYS A 54 -13.37 -2.55 3.85
CA LYS A 54 -12.49 -3.32 2.95
C LYS A 54 -11.03 -2.97 3.13
N ASP A 55 -10.29 -3.95 3.64
CA ASP A 55 -8.84 -4.02 3.65
C ASP A 55 -8.35 -5.26 2.89
N VAL A 56 -7.17 -5.14 2.29
CA VAL A 56 -6.50 -6.23 1.57
C VAL A 56 -5.01 -6.18 1.85
N LEU A 57 -4.28 -7.27 1.66
CA LEU A 57 -2.83 -7.26 1.74
C LEU A 57 -2.21 -6.60 0.51
N LEU A 58 -1.06 -5.94 0.66
CA LEU A 58 -0.37 -5.29 -0.46
C LEU A 58 -0.08 -6.25 -1.61
N LYS A 59 0.28 -7.50 -1.31
CA LYS A 59 0.52 -8.55 -2.32
C LYS A 59 -0.68 -8.82 -3.23
N GLU A 60 -1.90 -8.63 -2.75
CA GLU A 60 -3.12 -8.80 -3.56
C GLU A 60 -3.29 -7.66 -4.58
N LEU A 61 -2.65 -6.51 -4.32
CA LEU A 61 -2.68 -5.33 -5.18
C LEU A 61 -1.52 -5.25 -6.17
N LEU A 62 -0.59 -6.22 -6.12
CA LEU A 62 0.61 -6.34 -6.96
C LEU A 62 0.68 -7.75 -7.55
N PRO A 63 -0.13 -8.10 -8.55
CA PRO A 63 -0.12 -9.44 -9.12
C PRO A 63 1.23 -9.75 -9.77
N TYR A 64 1.68 -11.00 -9.65
CA TYR A 64 2.96 -11.48 -10.20
C TYR A 64 4.16 -10.63 -9.77
N TYR A 65 4.16 -10.14 -8.53
CA TYR A 65 5.25 -9.29 -8.02
C TYR A 65 6.62 -9.99 -8.05
N ASP A 66 6.66 -11.30 -8.19
CA ASP A 66 7.85 -12.17 -8.23
C ASP A 66 8.16 -12.73 -9.63
N TRP A 67 7.59 -12.16 -10.71
CA TRP A 67 7.69 -12.72 -12.08
C TRP A 67 9.10 -12.95 -12.63
N TRP A 68 10.11 -12.23 -12.11
CA TRP A 68 11.51 -12.36 -12.52
C TRP A 68 12.27 -13.46 -11.77
N ASN A 69 11.70 -14.00 -10.68
CA ASN A 69 12.31 -15.07 -9.94
C ASN A 69 12.17 -16.39 -10.71
N LYS A 70 13.17 -17.26 -10.58
CA LYS A 70 13.09 -18.62 -11.11
C LYS A 70 12.03 -19.38 -10.32
N GLN A 71 10.98 -19.82 -11.01
CA GLN A 71 9.91 -20.66 -10.46
C GLN A 71 10.39 -22.07 -10.14
#